data_AF-A0A9N8RKX0-F1
#
_entry.id   AF-A0A9N8RKX0-F1
#
_cell.length_a   1.000
_cell.length_b   1.000
_cell.length_c   1.000
_cell.angle_alpha   90.00
_cell.angle_beta   90.00
_cell.angle_gamma   90.00
#
_symmetry.space_group_name_H-M   'P 1'
#
loop_
_entity.id
_entity.type
_entity.pdbx_description
1 polymer ?
#
loop_
_entity_poly.entity_id
_entity_poly.type
_entity_poly.pdbx_seq_one_letter_code
_entity_poly.pdbx_strand_id
1 'polypeptide(L)'
;MIFDFNFSARIRDMGFIQARNDVDGVVSTVYELITGDYELRSVEHEQQKAIEWTKHADVQLDHPVAEFRKVLDQWSLERRKDSNRINTYKDAPNYIGWPTMPQPTPSEVVVNYTTGPMKESRVLWSTERRDMLAQGKTVLNWQRPAQIKLKPADRS
;
A
#
# COMPACT_ATOMS: atom_id res chain seq x y z
N MET A 1 5.45 12.57 8.73
CA MET A 1 5.66 12.76 7.27
C MET A 1 5.22 11.48 6.59
N ILE A 2 4.30 11.55 5.61
CA ILE A 2 3.89 10.38 4.80
C ILE A 2 4.86 10.29 3.61
N PHE A 3 5.31 9.07 3.28
CA PHE A 3 6.24 8.79 2.20
C PHE A 3 5.82 7.51 1.45
N ASP A 4 6.57 7.11 0.42
CA ASP A 4 6.30 5.92 -0.41
C ASP A 4 5.00 5.98 -1.26
N PHE A 5 4.84 7.07 -2.01
CA PHE A 5 3.73 7.25 -2.94
C PHE A 5 3.79 6.34 -4.19
N ASN A 6 4.76 5.41 -4.27
CA ASN A 6 4.85 4.45 -5.37
C ASN A 6 3.66 3.48 -5.42
N PHE A 7 2.95 3.33 -4.29
CA PHE A 7 1.74 2.51 -4.18
C PHE A 7 0.44 3.31 -4.21
N SER A 8 0.51 4.62 -4.42
CA SER A 8 -0.68 5.46 -4.57
C SER A 8 -1.32 5.26 -5.94
N ALA A 9 -2.64 5.44 -6.00
CA ALA A 9 -3.40 5.42 -7.25
C ALA A 9 -4.22 6.71 -7.36
N ARG A 10 -4.42 7.18 -8.59
CA ARG A 10 -5.38 8.24 -8.85
C ARG A 10 -6.80 7.70 -8.70
N ILE A 11 -7.65 8.44 -7.99
CA ILE A 11 -9.06 8.08 -7.80
C ILE A 11 -9.73 7.96 -9.18
N ARG A 12 -10.38 6.81 -9.44
CA ARG A 12 -11.01 6.43 -10.73
C ARG A 12 -10.04 6.24 -11.92
N ASP A 13 -8.76 5.97 -11.68
CA ASP A 13 -7.77 5.69 -12.73
C ASP A 13 -7.17 4.27 -12.59
N MET A 14 -6.18 3.94 -13.42
CA MET A 14 -5.44 2.68 -13.34
C MET A 14 -4.88 2.43 -11.94
N GLY A 15 -5.10 1.21 -11.42
CA GLY A 15 -4.66 0.80 -10.09
C GLY A 15 -5.58 1.22 -8.94
N PHE A 16 -6.65 1.98 -9.22
CA PHE A 16 -7.67 2.30 -8.22
C PHE A 16 -8.50 1.06 -7.88
N ILE A 17 -8.57 0.74 -6.59
CA ILE A 17 -9.42 -0.32 -6.03
C ILE A 17 -10.30 0.33 -4.98
N GLN A 18 -11.63 0.29 -5.16
CA GLN A 18 -12.57 0.98 -4.28
C GLN A 18 -12.52 0.48 -2.82
N ALA A 19 -12.28 -0.83 -2.64
CA ALA A 19 -12.10 -1.45 -1.33
C ALA A 19 -10.78 -1.06 -0.64
N ARG A 20 -9.80 -0.52 -1.39
CA ARG A 20 -8.50 -0.07 -0.86
C ARG A 20 -8.47 1.44 -0.84
N ASN A 21 -9.11 2.03 0.17
CA ASN A 21 -9.17 3.48 0.35
C ASN A 21 -8.49 3.94 1.65
N ASP A 22 -8.12 5.22 1.69
CA ASP A 22 -7.35 5.79 2.80
C ASP A 22 -8.13 5.81 4.12
N VAL A 23 -9.46 5.84 4.09
CA VAL A 23 -10.26 5.80 5.33
C VAL A 23 -10.09 4.43 6.00
N ASP A 24 -10.22 3.36 5.24
CA ASP A 24 -10.02 1.99 5.74
C ASP A 24 -8.56 1.77 6.12
N GLY A 25 -7.62 2.31 5.35
CA GLY A 25 -6.19 2.29 5.67
C GLY A 25 -5.86 2.95 7.02
N VAL A 26 -6.48 4.10 7.33
CA VAL A 26 -6.33 4.75 8.65
C VAL A 26 -6.91 3.86 9.75
N VAL A 27 -8.10 3.29 9.54
CA VAL A 27 -8.74 2.41 10.54
C VAL A 27 -7.86 1.20 10.85
N SER A 28 -7.34 0.53 9.82
CA SER A 28 -6.44 -0.61 9.96
C SER A 28 -5.09 -0.20 10.58
N THR A 29 -4.56 0.98 10.26
CA THR A 29 -3.32 1.46 10.88
C THR A 29 -3.50 1.67 12.39
N VAL A 30 -4.61 2.28 12.81
CA VAL A 30 -4.88 2.50 14.24
C VAL A 30 -5.16 1.17 14.96
N TYR A 31 -5.82 0.21 14.29
CA TYR A 31 -5.93 -1.17 14.78
C TYR A 31 -4.55 -1.72 15.13
N GLU A 32 -3.65 -1.77 14.14
CA GLU A 32 -2.32 -2.36 14.28
C GLU A 32 -1.50 -1.67 15.39
N LEU A 33 -1.59 -0.34 15.50
CA LEU A 33 -0.91 0.43 16.55
C LEU A 33 -1.41 0.10 17.96
N ILE A 34 -2.70 -0.17 18.13
CA ILE A 34 -3.30 -0.43 19.45
C ILE A 34 -3.18 -1.90 19.84
N THR A 35 -3.42 -2.81 18.89
CA THR A 35 -3.50 -4.25 19.15
C THR A 35 -2.15 -4.96 18.97
N GLY A 36 -1.21 -4.36 18.24
CA GLY A 36 0.03 -5.02 17.82
C GLY A 36 -0.19 -6.20 16.89
N ASP A 37 -1.42 -6.39 16.39
CA ASP A 37 -1.81 -7.48 15.52
C ASP A 37 -1.76 -7.04 14.05
N TYR A 38 -1.06 -7.82 13.23
CA TYR A 38 -0.83 -7.57 11.81
C TYR A 38 -1.50 -8.60 10.90
N GLU A 39 -2.30 -9.52 11.42
CA GLU A 39 -2.93 -10.60 10.65
C GLU A 39 -3.84 -10.08 9.53
N LEU A 40 -4.46 -8.90 9.74
CA LEU A 40 -5.27 -8.22 8.73
C LEU A 40 -4.53 -7.93 7.43
N ARG A 41 -3.20 -7.82 7.46
CA ARG A 41 -2.38 -7.59 6.25
C ARG A 41 -2.39 -8.76 5.27
N SER A 42 -2.68 -9.97 5.77
CA SER A 42 -2.78 -11.19 4.97
C SER A 42 -4.20 -11.42 4.43
N VAL A 43 -5.17 -10.60 4.84
CA VAL A 43 -6.58 -10.71 4.45
C VAL A 43 -6.86 -9.75 3.30
N GLU A 44 -7.60 -10.24 2.29
CA GLU A 44 -8.06 -9.40 1.17
C GLU A 44 -8.83 -8.17 1.67
N HIS A 45 -8.62 -7.02 1.03
CA HIS A 45 -9.15 -5.73 1.50
C HIS A 45 -10.68 -5.73 1.65
N GLU A 46 -11.40 -6.39 0.74
CA GLU A 46 -12.85 -6.54 0.77
C GLU A 46 -13.35 -7.35 1.99
N GLN A 47 -12.47 -8.14 2.60
CA GLN A 47 -12.77 -9.09 3.67
C GLN A 47 -12.25 -8.63 5.05
N GLN A 48 -11.57 -7.49 5.11
CA GLN A 48 -11.10 -6.89 6.36
C GLN A 48 -12.31 -6.38 7.16
N LYS A 49 -12.88 -7.25 8.01
CA LYS A 49 -14.04 -6.94 8.86
C LYS A 49 -13.63 -6.29 10.18
N ALA A 50 -14.62 -5.75 10.89
CA ALA A 50 -14.44 -5.26 12.25
C ALA A 50 -14.04 -6.39 13.21
N ILE A 51 -12.74 -6.46 13.52
CA ILE A 51 -12.18 -7.34 14.56
C ILE A 51 -12.25 -6.61 15.92
N GLU A 52 -12.36 -7.38 16.99
CA GLU A 52 -12.28 -6.90 18.36
C GLU A 52 -10.91 -6.24 18.63
N TRP A 53 -10.90 -5.11 19.35
CA TRP A 53 -9.65 -4.40 19.66
C TRP A 53 -9.17 -4.77 21.04
N THR A 54 -8.32 -5.78 21.11
CA THR A 54 -7.58 -6.14 22.33
C THR A 54 -6.29 -5.36 22.36
N LYS A 55 -6.13 -4.47 23.34
CA LYS A 55 -4.92 -3.65 23.50
C LYS A 55 -3.68 -4.53 23.73
N HIS A 56 -2.59 -4.26 23.01
CA HIS A 56 -1.29 -4.89 23.25
C HIS A 56 -0.71 -4.46 24.60
N ALA A 57 0.02 -5.35 25.28
CA ALA A 57 0.60 -5.09 26.60
C ALA A 57 1.58 -3.90 26.61
N ASP A 58 2.39 -3.77 25.56
CA ASP A 58 3.43 -2.73 25.45
C ASP A 58 2.90 -1.37 24.97
N VAL A 59 1.65 -1.29 24.52
CA VAL A 59 1.07 -0.04 24.02
C VAL A 59 0.63 0.82 25.19
N GLN A 60 0.98 2.10 25.16
CA GLN A 60 0.51 3.09 26.15
C GLN A 60 -0.53 3.99 25.49
N LEU A 61 -1.72 4.05 26.09
CA LEU A 61 -2.81 4.92 25.67
C LEU A 61 -3.17 5.84 26.83
N ASP A 62 -3.49 7.08 26.52
CA ASP A 62 -3.97 8.07 27.48
C ASP A 62 -5.47 7.91 27.80
N HIS A 63 -6.20 7.13 26.97
CA HIS A 63 -7.62 6.83 27.12
C HIS A 63 -7.92 5.34 26.86
N PRO A 64 -9.11 4.83 27.27
CA PRO A 64 -9.54 3.48 26.93
C PRO A 64 -9.71 3.27 25.41
N VAL A 65 -9.45 2.06 24.92
CA VAL A 65 -9.62 1.67 23.50
C VAL A 65 -10.99 2.03 22.94
N ALA A 66 -12.04 1.92 23.76
CA ALA A 66 -13.41 2.25 23.37
C ALA A 66 -13.58 3.73 22.94
N GLU A 67 -12.83 4.65 23.54
CA GLU A 67 -12.90 6.07 23.18
C GLU A 67 -12.24 6.33 21.83
N PHE A 68 -11.07 5.72 21.57
CA PHE A 68 -10.43 5.75 20.25
C PHE A 68 -11.34 5.17 19.17
N ARG A 69 -11.97 4.02 19.44
CA ARG A 69 -12.93 3.38 18.53
C ARG A 69 -14.09 4.32 18.22
N LYS A 70 -14.70 4.92 19.24
CA LYS A 70 -15.82 5.85 19.06
C LYS A 70 -15.45 7.04 18.15
N VAL A 71 -14.30 7.68 18.41
CA VAL A 71 -13.84 8.83 17.60
C VAL A 71 -13.57 8.40 16.16
N LEU A 72 -12.91 7.25 15.97
CA LEU A 72 -12.55 6.74 14.65
C LEU A 72 -13.77 6.30 13.84
N ASP A 73 -14.74 5.64 14.48
CA ASP A 73 -15.99 5.23 13.85
C ASP A 73 -16.79 6.46 13.41
N GLN A 74 -16.89 7.49 14.27
CA GLN A 74 -17.54 8.75 13.92
C GLN A 74 -16.83 9.45 12.75
N TRP A 75 -15.50 9.61 12.83
CA TRP A 75 -14.70 10.23 11.77
C TRP A 75 -14.84 9.50 10.43
N SER A 76 -14.76 8.16 10.44
CA SER A 76 -14.89 7.36 9.23
C SER A 76 -16.28 7.49 8.60
N LEU A 77 -17.33 7.54 9.42
CA LEU A 77 -18.70 7.76 8.97
C LEU A 77 -18.88 9.14 8.33
N GLU A 78 -18.36 10.19 8.97
CA GLU A 78 -18.40 11.56 8.45
C GLU A 78 -17.65 11.66 7.13
N ARG A 79 -16.43 11.11 7.04
CA ARG A 79 -15.63 11.10 5.80
C ARG A 79 -16.31 10.36 4.65
N ARG A 80 -17.00 9.27 4.94
CA ARG A 80 -17.72 8.49 3.92
C ARG A 80 -18.98 9.21 3.42
N LYS A 81 -19.59 10.07 4.25
CA LYS A 81 -20.80 10.85 3.94
C LYS A 81 -20.54 12.25 3.38
N ASP A 82 -19.30 12.72 3.43
CA ASP A 82 -18.93 14.05 2.98
C ASP A 82 -19.36 14.30 1.52
N SER A 83 -20.25 15.27 1.32
CA SER A 83 -20.74 15.66 0.00
C SER A 83 -19.69 16.37 -0.85
N ASN A 84 -18.65 16.92 -0.21
CA ASN A 84 -17.50 17.55 -0.87
C ASN A 84 -16.39 16.54 -1.17
N ARG A 85 -16.64 15.24 -1.00
CA ARG A 85 -15.66 14.20 -1.28
C ARG A 85 -15.23 14.24 -2.76
N ILE A 86 -13.92 14.28 -2.95
CA ILE A 86 -13.26 14.14 -4.25
C ILE A 86 -13.63 12.78 -4.85
N ASN A 87 -14.34 12.78 -5.98
CA ASN A 87 -14.81 11.56 -6.64
C ASN A 87 -13.90 11.15 -7.81
N THR A 88 -13.16 12.11 -8.36
CA THR A 88 -12.06 11.91 -9.30
C THR A 88 -10.86 12.75 -8.88
N TYR A 89 -9.64 12.31 -9.18
CA TYR A 89 -8.43 13.06 -8.82
C TYR A 89 -8.43 14.51 -9.33
N LYS A 90 -9.20 14.80 -10.40
CA LYS A 90 -9.35 16.15 -10.97
C LYS A 90 -10.20 17.11 -10.14
N ASP A 91 -10.99 16.61 -9.19
CA ASP A 91 -11.80 17.46 -8.31
C ASP A 91 -10.93 18.19 -7.27
N ALA A 92 -9.68 17.74 -7.08
CA ALA A 92 -8.73 18.41 -6.20
C ALA A 92 -8.35 19.79 -6.79
N PRO A 93 -8.42 20.90 -6.02
CA PRO A 93 -8.12 22.25 -6.51
C PRO A 93 -6.75 22.40 -7.19
N ASN A 94 -5.77 21.63 -6.73
CA ASN A 94 -4.42 21.58 -7.28
C ASN A 94 -4.04 20.13 -7.62
N TYR A 95 -4.83 19.47 -8.47
CA TYR A 95 -4.55 18.08 -8.86
C TYR A 95 -3.19 17.96 -9.58
N ILE A 96 -2.47 16.89 -9.29
CA ILE A 96 -1.14 16.65 -9.89
C ILE A 96 -1.31 15.97 -11.25
N GLY A 97 -0.87 16.66 -12.30
CA GLY A 97 -0.65 16.08 -13.63
C GLY A 97 0.58 15.16 -13.62
N TRP A 98 0.41 13.91 -13.19
CA TRP A 98 1.40 12.85 -13.37
C TRP A 98 1.79 12.78 -14.84
N PRO A 99 3.10 12.72 -15.14
CA PRO A 99 3.56 12.49 -16.50
C PRO A 99 3.04 11.14 -16.99
N THR A 100 2.82 11.02 -18.29
CA THR A 100 2.53 9.72 -18.89
C THR A 100 3.67 8.77 -18.58
N MET A 101 3.38 7.69 -17.89
CA MET A 101 4.38 6.66 -17.63
C MET A 101 4.73 5.99 -18.97
N PRO A 102 5.99 6.02 -19.43
CA PRO A 102 6.36 5.38 -20.67
C PRO A 102 6.13 3.87 -20.54
N GLN A 103 5.45 3.28 -21.52
CA GLN A 103 5.25 1.85 -21.53
C GLN A 103 6.61 1.15 -21.70
N PRO A 104 6.98 0.22 -20.81
CA PRO A 104 8.24 -0.49 -20.94
C PRO A 104 8.22 -1.43 -22.14
N THR A 105 9.40 -1.67 -22.72
CA THR A 105 9.57 -2.64 -23.79
C THR A 105 9.11 -4.03 -23.32
N PRO A 106 8.29 -4.75 -24.10
CA PRO A 106 7.91 -6.12 -23.78
C PRO A 106 9.14 -6.99 -23.53
N SER A 107 9.08 -7.81 -22.49
CA SER A 107 10.11 -8.79 -22.14
C SER A 107 9.59 -10.19 -22.40
N GLU A 108 10.47 -11.08 -22.85
CA GLU A 108 10.16 -12.51 -22.95
C GLU A 108 10.08 -13.10 -21.53
N VAL A 109 8.93 -13.67 -21.19
CA VAL A 109 8.67 -14.33 -19.91
C VAL A 109 8.24 -15.77 -20.15
N VAL A 110 8.64 -16.66 -19.23
CA VAL A 110 8.16 -18.05 -19.22
C VAL A 110 6.93 -18.11 -18.34
N VAL A 111 5.79 -18.47 -18.93
CA VAL A 111 4.52 -18.66 -18.22
C VAL A 111 4.25 -20.15 -18.12
N ASN A 112 4.02 -20.61 -16.90
CA ASN A 112 3.73 -22.02 -16.64
C ASN A 112 2.22 -22.25 -16.75
N TYR A 113 1.79 -22.75 -17.91
CA TYR A 113 0.41 -23.19 -18.12
C TYR A 113 0.23 -24.65 -17.71
N THR A 114 -1.03 -25.08 -17.54
CA THR A 114 -1.38 -26.49 -17.33
C THR A 114 -0.93 -27.39 -18.48
N THR A 115 -0.76 -26.84 -19.68
CA THR A 115 -0.25 -27.52 -20.88
C THR A 115 1.28 -27.54 -20.98
N GLY A 116 2.00 -26.88 -20.05
CA GLY A 116 3.45 -26.78 -20.04
C GLY A 116 3.97 -25.32 -20.04
N PRO A 117 5.29 -25.13 -19.89
CA PRO A 117 5.90 -23.81 -19.94
C PRO A 117 5.89 -23.24 -21.36
N MET A 118 5.44 -22.01 -21.53
CA MET A 118 5.43 -21.29 -22.80
C MET A 118 6.15 -19.95 -22.66
N LYS A 119 6.89 -19.55 -23.70
CA LYS A 119 7.51 -18.23 -23.79
C LYS A 119 6.53 -17.24 -24.38
N GLU A 120 6.33 -16.13 -23.69
CA GLU A 120 5.43 -15.05 -24.13
C GLU A 120 6.12 -13.69 -24.03
N SER A 121 5.79 -12.80 -24.95
CA SER A 121 6.19 -11.40 -24.86
C SER A 121 5.16 -10.65 -24.02
N ARG A 122 5.55 -10.17 -22.83
CA ARG A 122 4.67 -9.42 -21.92
C ARG A 122 5.29 -8.09 -21.52
N VAL A 123 4.45 -7.06 -21.41
CA VAL A 123 4.82 -5.76 -20.83
C VAL A 123 4.88 -5.93 -19.31
N LEU A 124 6.09 -5.87 -18.75
CA LEU A 124 6.32 -5.91 -17.32
C LEU A 124 6.50 -4.49 -16.78
N TRP A 125 5.56 -4.03 -15.95
CA TRP A 125 5.61 -2.71 -15.30
C TRP A 125 6.59 -2.64 -14.13
N SER A 126 7.05 -3.79 -13.65
CA SER A 126 8.11 -3.91 -12.67
C SER A 126 9.09 -4.98 -13.11
N THR A 127 10.35 -4.85 -12.69
CA THR A 127 11.35 -5.89 -12.88
C THR A 127 12.20 -5.98 -11.63
N GLU A 128 12.56 -7.20 -11.23
CA GLU A 128 13.43 -7.38 -10.08
C GLU A 128 14.79 -6.72 -10.35
N ARG A 129 15.31 -6.03 -9.34
CA ARG A 129 16.67 -5.47 -9.38
C ARG A 129 17.70 -6.54 -9.73
N ARG A 130 17.52 -7.76 -9.20
CA ARG A 130 18.40 -8.90 -9.47
C ARG A 130 18.46 -9.21 -10.97
N ASP A 131 17.31 -9.24 -11.65
CA ASP A 131 17.23 -9.57 -13.07
C ASP A 131 17.83 -8.46 -13.93
N MET A 132 17.60 -7.19 -13.56
CA MET A 132 18.24 -6.05 -14.21
C MET A 132 19.76 -6.12 -14.09
N LEU A 133 20.28 -6.45 -12.89
CA LEU A 133 21.71 -6.64 -12.68
C LEU A 133 22.28 -7.81 -13.49
N ALA A 134 21.58 -8.95 -13.55
CA ALA A 134 21.99 -10.11 -14.34
C ALA A 134 22.05 -9.81 -15.85
N GLN A 135 21.21 -8.88 -16.32
CA GLN A 135 21.21 -8.39 -17.70
C GLN A 135 22.24 -7.26 -17.95
N GLY A 136 23.05 -6.89 -16.95
CA GLY A 136 24.01 -5.79 -17.05
C GLY A 136 23.37 -4.41 -17.18
N LYS A 137 22.08 -4.27 -16.85
CA LYS A 137 21.35 -3.00 -16.93
C LYS A 137 21.67 -2.11 -15.74
N THR A 138 21.58 -0.80 -15.97
CA THR A 138 21.75 0.19 -14.90
C THR A 138 20.60 0.08 -13.90
N VAL A 139 20.93 0.04 -12.62
CA VAL A 139 19.96 0.05 -11.53
C VAL A 139 20.26 1.22 -10.58
N LEU A 140 19.21 1.86 -10.06
CA LEU A 140 19.38 2.89 -9.05
C LEU A 140 19.99 2.29 -7.78
N ASN A 141 21.18 2.73 -7.37
CA ASN A 141 21.77 2.28 -6.12
C ASN A 141 21.16 3.04 -4.94
N TRP A 142 20.47 2.33 -4.05
CA TRP A 142 20.00 2.91 -2.79
C TRP A 142 21.19 3.38 -1.97
N GLN A 143 21.12 4.62 -1.47
CA GLN A 143 22.16 5.18 -0.59
C GLN A 143 22.16 4.49 0.78
N ARG A 144 21.01 3.96 1.22
CA ARG A 144 20.91 3.15 2.44
C ARG A 144 21.22 1.68 2.14
N PRO A 145 22.07 1.01 2.94
CA PRO A 145 22.28 -0.43 2.84
C PRO A 145 20.97 -1.21 3.05
N ALA A 146 20.86 -2.38 2.42
CA ALA A 146 19.73 -3.28 2.67
C ALA A 146 19.57 -3.56 4.17
N GLN A 147 18.34 -3.63 4.67
CA GLN A 147 18.05 -3.74 6.11
C GLN A 147 18.75 -4.94 6.79
N ILE A 148 18.90 -6.05 6.06
CA ILE A 148 19.65 -7.23 6.53
C ILE A 148 21.12 -6.94 6.83
N LYS A 149 21.71 -5.93 6.16
CA LYS A 149 23.10 -5.47 6.35
C LYS A 149 23.24 -4.41 7.43
N LEU A 150 22.13 -3.91 7.99
CA LEU A 150 22.17 -2.94 9.08
C LEU A 150 22.42 -3.65 10.41
N LYS A 151 23.22 -3.03 11.28
CA LYS A 151 23.41 -3.48 12.66
C LYS A 151 22.08 -3.34 13.41
N PRO A 152 21.82 -4.12 14.49
CA PRO A 152 20.59 -4.02 15.25
C PRO A 152 20.23 -2.60 15.69
N ALA A 153 21.22 -1.79 16.07
CA ALA A 153 21.03 -0.39 16.47
C ALA A 153 20.60 0.54 15.33
N ASP A 154 20.84 0.17 14.07
CA ASP A 154 20.56 0.99 12.87
C ASP A 154 19.27 0.55 12.14
N ARG A 155 18.53 -0.41 12.73
CA ARG A 155 17.30 -1.00 12.15
C ARG A 155 16.02 -0.28 12.56
N SER A 156 16.10 0.76 13.40
CA SER A 156 14.98 1.63 13.79
C SER A 156 14.41 2.41 12.62
#